data_AF-A0A8C5SDV5-F1
#
_entry.id   AF-A0A8C5SDV5-F1
#
_cell.length_a   1.000
_cell.length_b   1.000
_cell.length_c   1.000
_cell.angle_alpha   90.00
_cell.angle_beta   90.00
_cell.angle_gamma   90.00
#
_symmetry.space_group_name_H-M   'P 1'
#
loop_
_entity.id
_entity.type
_entity.pdbx_description
1 polymer ?
#
loop_
_entity_poly.entity_id
_entity_poly.type
_entity_poly.pdbx_seq_one_letter_code
_entity_poly.pdbx_strand_id
1 'polypeptide(L)'
;MNAVVQTVKMSYIASTKIIRIQSSAGPRHPVVTWRMKAPEKKPLIKKEKPEEIYAAIRKGSAKKKIHPIQIMSEFRGREIP
;
A
#
# COMPACT_ATOMS: atom_id res chain seq x y z
N MET A 1 20.97 20.90 -2.54
CA MET A 1 19.62 21.15 -1.98
C MET A 1 19.34 20.40 -0.68
N ASN A 2 19.76 19.13 -0.53
CA ASN A 2 19.47 18.32 0.68
C ASN A 2 19.90 18.95 2.01
N ALA A 3 21.10 19.56 2.06
CA ALA A 3 21.60 20.24 3.27
C ALA A 3 20.65 21.35 3.73
N VAL A 4 20.22 22.22 2.81
CA VAL A 4 19.29 23.34 3.10
C VAL A 4 17.97 22.82 3.67
N VAL A 5 17.40 21.77 3.07
CA VAL A 5 16.14 21.17 3.53
C VAL A 5 16.27 20.60 4.95
N GLN A 6 17.41 19.96 5.25
CA GLN A 6 17.67 19.41 6.59
C GLN A 6 17.83 20.53 7.63
N THR A 7 18.58 21.58 7.31
CA THR A 7 18.75 22.74 8.19
C THR A 7 17.40 23.40 8.49
N VAL A 8 16.55 23.61 7.48
CA VAL A 8 15.19 24.16 7.67
C VAL A 8 14.36 23.29 8.62
N LYS A 9 14.42 21.97 8.47
CA LYS A 9 13.73 21.02 9.38
C LYS A 9 14.27 21.10 10.81
N MET A 10 15.59 21.19 10.98
CA MET A 10 16.21 21.32 12.30
C MET A 10 15.84 22.65 12.97
N SER A 11 15.86 23.77 12.24
CA SER A 11 15.44 25.09 12.76
C SER A 11 13.96 25.13 13.17
N TYR A 12 13.09 24.44 12.42
CA TYR A 12 11.69 24.26 12.81
C TYR A 12 11.55 23.55 14.17
N ILE A 13 12.29 22.46 14.37
CA ILE A 13 12.25 21.70 15.64
C ILE A 13 12.79 22.56 16.79
N ALA A 14 13.93 23.23 16.60
CA ALA A 14 14.53 24.06 17.64
C ALA A 14 13.59 25.20 18.10
N SER A 15 12.96 25.88 17.15
CA SER A 15 12.05 26.98 17.45
C SER A 15 10.73 26.53 18.09
N THR A 16 10.16 25.40 17.66
CA THR A 16 8.82 24.96 18.12
C THR A 16 8.83 24.05 19.35
N LYS A 17 9.91 23.26 19.56
CA LYS A 17 9.99 22.25 20.62
C LYS A 17 10.98 22.59 21.73
N ILE A 18 12.10 23.22 21.39
CA ILE A 18 13.17 23.50 22.37
C ILE A 18 12.95 24.89 22.96
N ILE A 19 13.02 25.94 22.13
CA ILE A 19 12.94 27.33 22.59
C ILE A 19 11.55 27.65 23.16
N ARG A 20 10.49 27.27 22.44
CA ARG A 20 9.12 27.58 22.87
C ARG A 20 8.67 26.88 24.15
N ILE A 21 9.19 25.69 24.44
CA ILE A 21 8.74 24.86 25.58
C ILE A 21 9.70 24.97 26.77
N GLN A 22 11.02 25.00 26.51
CA GLN A 22 12.05 24.86 27.55
C GLN A 22 12.74 26.19 27.92
N SER A 23 12.58 27.25 27.13
CA SER A 23 13.21 28.53 27.46
C SER A 23 12.43 29.26 28.55
N SER A 24 13.10 29.63 29.63
CA SER A 24 12.59 30.50 30.70
C SER A 24 12.37 31.94 30.23
N ALA A 25 12.98 32.33 29.10
CA ALA A 25 12.62 33.54 28.39
C ALA A 25 11.28 33.28 27.70
N GLY A 26 10.20 33.75 28.31
CA GLY A 26 8.82 33.64 27.81
C GLY A 26 8.65 34.08 26.35
N PRO A 27 7.44 33.92 25.78
CA PRO A 27 7.21 33.81 24.34
C PRO A 27 7.61 35.10 23.60
N ARG A 28 8.89 35.21 23.23
CA ARG A 28 9.34 36.15 22.21
C ARG A 28 8.67 35.72 20.93
N HIS A 29 7.92 36.64 20.31
CA HIS A 29 7.27 36.40 19.03
C HIS A 29 8.25 35.68 18.08
N PRO A 30 7.87 34.54 17.51
CA PRO A 30 8.80 33.74 16.73
C PRO A 30 9.25 34.55 15.51
N VAL A 31 10.57 34.68 15.33
CA VAL A 31 11.19 35.40 14.20
C VAL A 31 10.73 34.85 12.86
N VAL A 32 10.40 33.56 12.81
CA VAL A 32 9.97 32.85 11.61
C VAL A 32 8.64 32.16 11.86
N THR A 33 7.71 32.31 10.91
CA THR A 33 6.46 31.55 10.88
C THR A 33 6.60 30.35 9.95
N TRP A 34 6.31 29.16 10.46
CA TRP A 34 6.49 27.92 9.72
C TRP A 34 5.19 27.47 9.05
N ARG A 35 5.22 27.20 7.74
CA ARG A 35 4.08 26.72 6.94
C ARG A 35 4.33 25.30 6.43
N MET A 36 4.76 24.38 7.30
CA MET A 36 4.96 22.99 6.93
C MET A 36 3.62 22.28 6.75
N LYS A 37 3.39 21.64 5.59
CA LYS A 37 2.24 20.76 5.37
C LYS A 37 2.43 19.46 6.15
N ALA A 38 1.36 18.95 6.74
CA ALA A 38 1.37 17.61 7.31
C ALA A 38 1.74 16.58 6.23
N PRO A 39 2.58 15.58 6.55
CA PRO A 39 2.90 14.54 5.59
C PRO A 39 1.64 13.76 5.22
N GLU A 40 1.56 13.36 3.96
CA GLU A 40 0.44 12.57 3.48
C GLU A 40 0.50 11.17 4.09
N LYS A 41 -0.67 10.65 4.45
CA LYS A 41 -0.77 9.30 5.03
C LYS A 41 -0.31 8.31 3.97
N LYS A 42 0.64 7.46 4.35
CA LYS A 42 0.98 6.30 3.52
C LYS A 42 -0.26 5.39 3.43
N PRO A 43 -0.55 4.81 2.26
CA PRO A 43 -1.68 3.90 2.11
C PRO A 43 -1.46 2.67 3.00
N LEU A 44 -2.51 2.27 3.73
CA LEU A 44 -2.45 1.11 4.64
C LEU A 44 -2.30 -0.21 3.86
N ILE A 45 -2.97 -0.27 2.71
CA ILE A 45 -2.93 -1.41 1.81
C ILE A 45 -2.33 -0.90 0.49
N LYS A 46 -1.35 -1.64 -0.04
CA LYS A 46 -0.86 -1.39 -1.39
C LYS A 46 -2.06 -1.58 -2.33
N LYS A 47 -2.49 -0.51 -3.03
CA LYS A 47 -3.44 -0.65 -4.12
C LYS A 47 -2.74 -1.36 -5.27
N GLU A 48 -2.64 -2.69 -5.19
CA GLU A 48 -2.23 -3.50 -6.32
C GLU A 48 -3.26 -3.35 -7.44
N LYS A 49 -2.79 -3.29 -8.68
CA LYS A 49 -3.68 -3.18 -9.83
C LYS A 49 -4.50 -4.47 -9.91
N PRO A 50 -5.81 -4.40 -10.19
CA PRO A 50 -6.65 -5.60 -10.30
C PRO A 50 -6.11 -6.59 -11.35
N GLU A 51 -5.38 -6.10 -12.37
CA GLU A 51 -4.72 -6.91 -13.40
C GLU A 51 -3.77 -7.97 -12.83
N GLU A 52 -3.05 -7.67 -11.74
CA GLU A 52 -2.09 -8.60 -11.10
C GLU A 52 -2.83 -9.70 -10.31
N ILE A 53 -4.01 -9.38 -9.78
CA ILE A 53 -4.86 -10.32 -9.02
C ILE A 53 -5.60 -11.28 -9.97
N TYR A 54 -6.08 -10.80 -11.12
CA TYR A 54 -6.79 -11.64 -12.10
C TYR A 54 -5.92 -12.76 -12.68
N ALA A 55 -4.61 -12.53 -12.84
CA ALA A 55 -3.68 -13.54 -13.34
C ALA A 55 -3.47 -14.69 -12.33
N ALA A 56 -3.54 -14.41 -11.04
CA ALA A 56 -3.43 -15.42 -9.97
C ALA A 56 -4.67 -16.33 -9.87
N ILE A 57 -5.86 -15.81 -10.24
CA ILE A 57 -7.09 -16.61 -10.31
C ILE A 57 -7.18 -17.28 -11.70
N ARG A 58 -6.24 -18.18 -12.01
CA ARG A 58 -6.39 -19.09 -13.14
C ARG A 58 -7.53 -20.05 -12.79
N LYS A 59 -8.75 -19.76 -13.29
CA LYS A 59 -9.95 -20.62 -13.21
C LYS A 59 -9.56 -22.09 -13.34
N GLY A 60 -9.56 -22.82 -12.22
CA GLY A 60 -9.40 -24.26 -12.21
C GLY A 60 -10.50 -24.88 -13.07
N SER A 61 -10.09 -25.66 -14.07
CA SER A 61 -10.88 -26.45 -15.02
C SER A 61 -12.27 -25.88 -15.36
N ALA A 62 -12.38 -25.26 -16.54
CA ALA A 62 -13.68 -25.01 -17.15
C ALA A 62 -14.50 -26.30 -17.08
N LYS A 63 -15.61 -26.27 -16.32
CA LYS A 63 -16.60 -27.36 -16.27
C LYS A 63 -17.07 -27.59 -17.70
N LYS A 64 -16.42 -28.50 -18.42
CA LYS A 64 -16.91 -28.99 -19.70
C LYS A 64 -18.31 -29.54 -19.40
N LYS A 65 -19.33 -29.10 -20.14
CA LYS A 65 -20.65 -29.75 -20.10
C LYS A 65 -20.47 -31.12 -20.74
N ILE A 66 -20.12 -32.11 -19.93
CA ILE A 66 -19.91 -33.46 -20.41
C ILE A 66 -21.30 -34.10 -20.50
N HIS A 67 -21.68 -34.54 -21.69
CA HIS A 67 -22.96 -35.21 -21.91
C HIS A 67 -22.89 -36.62 -21.32
N PRO A 68 -23.79 -37.02 -20.40
CA PRO A 68 -23.66 -38.27 -19.64
C PRO A 68 -23.62 -39.52 -20.52
N ILE A 69 -24.33 -39.51 -21.66
CA ILE A 69 -24.31 -40.62 -22.63
C ILE A 69 -22.91 -40.83 -23.24
N GLN A 70 -22.17 -39.74 -23.46
CA GLN A 70 -20.83 -39.82 -24.06
C GLN A 70 -19.84 -40.49 -23.11
N ILE A 71 -19.92 -40.20 -21.80
CA ILE A 71 -19.13 -40.90 -20.78
C ILE A 71 -19.49 -42.38 -20.76
N MET A 72 -20.77 -42.72 -20.69
CA MET A 72 -21.21 -44.11 -20.59
C MET A 72 -20.79 -44.97 -21.80
N SER A 73 -20.65 -44.35 -22.97
CA SER A 73 -20.14 -45.02 -24.18
C SER A 73 -18.65 -45.37 -24.07
N GLU A 74 -17.83 -44.52 -23.44
CA GLU A 74 -16.38 -44.74 -23.28
C GLU A 74 -16.07 -45.95 -22.37
N PHE A 75 -16.99 -46.30 -21.46
CA PHE A 75 -16.82 -47.43 -20.54
C PHE A 75 -17.27 -48.78 -21.11
N ARG A 76 -17.94 -48.82 -22.27
CA ARG A 76 -18.61 -50.03 -22.78
C ARG A 76 -17.73 -51.00 -23.57
N GLY A 77 -16.40 -50.88 -23.48
CA GLY A 77 -15.46 -51.65 -24.31
C GLY A 77 -14.21 -52.19 -23.61
N ARG A 78 -14.20 -52.26 -22.28
CA ARG A 78 -13.15 -53.02 -21.57
C ARG A 78 -13.69 -54.39 -21.20
N GLU A 79 -13.55 -55.33 -22.13
CA GLU A 79 -13.58 -56.75 -21.79
C GLU A 79 -12.41 -57.02 -20.83
N ILE A 80 -12.74 -57.44 -19.62
CA ILE A 80 -11.79 -57.85 -18.59
C ILE A 80 -11.40 -59.29 -18.98
N PRO A 81 -10.10 -59.63 -19.11
CA PRO A 81 -9.65 -60.97 -19.46
C PRO A 81 -10.01 -62.00 -18.38
#